data_AF-A0A9W9FGI0-F1
#
_entry.id   AF-A0A9W9FGI0-F1
#
_cell.length_a   1.000
_cell.length_b   1.000
_cell.length_c   1.000
_cell.angle_alpha   90.00
_cell.angle_beta   90.00
_cell.angle_gamma   90.00
#
_symmetry.space_group_name_H-M   'P 1'
#
loop_
_entity.id
_entity.type
_entity.pdbx_description
1 polymer ?
#
loop_
_entity_poly.entity_id
_entity_poly.type
_entity_poly.pdbx_seq_one_letter_code
_entity_poly.pdbx_strand_id
1 'polypeptide(L)'
;MRWCLALLLFCFLAAVNALSSSGSRLLVVLDDSTEKSLYSTLWSDLEGRGYDLAFESPKSDSLSLFQHGERAYDHLLILPPKSKGLGPNLTPKNILDFLDKDGNIILALSGRASTSSAVSSLLLEVDIHLANDRSAVVVDHFNYDTVSAAEKHDVLLLNRPGPLRSDIKAFFDGEGVIALPRVAPQTLGNTSPLVSPILRAPETAYAYNPKEEMPSADDIEATGSQLSIVSAMQSRSSARFTILGSVEALEDQWFSATVKTVGGKKTPTANREFVKQLTAWTFKETGVLKVNNIEHHLATDGEIAAEDLNPKIYRIKNETFFSIEMSEYDYDKWVPFEVPAGDELQLEFTMLSPFHRLNLQPTGRTETGVIYSTQFVTPDQHGIFSFRVNYKRPFLTNVEEKHEVTVRHFAHDEYPRSWAISGGWVWIAGLWSVIAGFLAFVVVWLYSAPVADKNKKTQ
;
A
#
# COMPACT_ATOMS: atom_id res chain seq x y z
N MET A 1 -27.55 15.91 -36.41
CA MET A 1 -27.75 14.56 -35.83
C MET A 1 -26.47 13.90 -35.32
N ARG A 2 -25.31 14.00 -36.00
CA ARG A 2 -24.04 13.41 -35.50
C ARG A 2 -23.50 14.04 -34.20
N TRP A 3 -23.68 15.34 -34.00
CA TRP A 3 -23.25 16.02 -32.76
C TRP A 3 -24.13 15.69 -31.54
N CYS A 4 -25.42 15.41 -31.76
CA CYS A 4 -26.31 14.99 -30.67
C CYS A 4 -25.94 13.61 -30.12
N LEU A 5 -25.48 12.69 -30.99
CA LEU A 5 -24.97 11.37 -30.59
C LEU A 5 -23.62 11.47 -29.86
N ALA A 6 -22.74 12.39 -30.25
CA ALA A 6 -21.49 12.65 -29.54
C ALA A 6 -21.70 13.29 -28.16
N LEU A 7 -22.65 14.23 -28.04
CA LEU A 7 -23.08 14.81 -26.76
C LEU A 7 -23.78 13.78 -25.87
N LEU A 8 -24.61 12.89 -26.42
CA LEU A 8 -25.19 11.77 -25.67
C LEU A 8 -24.10 10.80 -25.18
N LEU A 9 -23.10 10.48 -26.02
CA LEU A 9 -21.96 9.66 -25.60
C LEU A 9 -21.15 10.33 -24.48
N PHE A 10 -20.91 11.64 -24.56
CA PHE A 10 -20.21 12.41 -23.51
C PHE A 10 -21.01 12.51 -22.21
N CYS A 11 -22.34 12.63 -22.30
CA CYS A 11 -23.22 12.60 -21.13
C CYS A 11 -23.31 11.20 -20.49
N PHE A 12 -23.17 10.12 -21.27
CA PHE A 12 -23.08 8.75 -20.73
C PHE A 12 -21.70 8.45 -20.11
N LEU A 13 -20.62 9.06 -20.62
CA LEU A 13 -19.28 8.98 -20.01
C LEU A 13 -19.20 9.71 -18.66
N ALA A 14 -20.08 10.68 -18.40
CA ALA A 14 -20.14 11.40 -17.12
C ALA A 14 -20.98 10.70 -16.03
N ALA A 15 -21.64 9.59 -16.33
CA ALA A 15 -22.66 9.00 -15.46
C ALA A 15 -22.35 7.58 -14.95
N VAL A 16 -21.11 7.11 -15.04
CA VAL A 16 -20.67 5.86 -14.38
C VAL A 16 -19.34 6.11 -13.67
N ASN A 17 -19.36 6.90 -12.60
CA ASN A 17 -18.30 6.81 -11.60
C ASN A 17 -18.72 5.71 -10.62
N ALA A 18 -18.27 4.49 -10.86
CA ALA A 18 -18.25 3.49 -9.80
C ALA A 18 -17.35 4.03 -8.67
N LEU A 19 -17.80 3.92 -7.42
CA LEU A 19 -17.01 4.34 -6.26
C LEU A 19 -15.76 3.48 -6.02
N SER A 20 -15.64 2.31 -6.64
CA SER A 20 -14.42 1.52 -6.54
C SER A 20 -13.41 1.97 -7.58
N SER A 21 -12.16 2.18 -7.17
CA SER A 21 -11.05 2.42 -8.10
C SER A 21 -10.69 1.20 -8.96
N SER A 22 -11.38 0.07 -8.77
CA SER A 22 -11.07 -1.23 -9.41
C SER A 22 -12.26 -1.92 -10.07
N GLY A 23 -13.40 -1.22 -10.26
CA GLY A 23 -14.59 -1.70 -10.98
C GLY A 23 -15.80 -2.00 -10.08
N SER A 24 -16.99 -2.15 -10.66
CA SER A 24 -18.27 -2.26 -9.93
C SER A 24 -18.84 -3.67 -9.83
N ARG A 25 -18.32 -4.64 -10.60
CA ARG A 25 -18.94 -5.97 -10.71
C ARG A 25 -18.61 -6.80 -9.47
N LEU A 26 -19.61 -7.10 -8.65
CA LEU A 26 -19.43 -7.84 -7.40
C LEU A 26 -20.20 -9.17 -7.44
N LEU A 27 -19.46 -10.27 -7.37
CA LEU A 27 -20.03 -11.60 -7.21
C LEU A 27 -20.26 -11.89 -5.73
N VAL A 28 -21.50 -12.18 -5.38
CA VAL A 28 -21.91 -12.65 -4.05
C VAL A 28 -22.18 -14.15 -4.12
N VAL A 29 -21.35 -14.92 -3.43
CA VAL A 29 -21.48 -16.37 -3.35
C VAL A 29 -22.30 -16.72 -2.12
N LEU A 30 -23.50 -17.27 -2.34
CA LEU A 30 -24.45 -17.63 -1.30
C LEU A 30 -25.01 -19.04 -1.58
N ASP A 31 -24.87 -19.98 -0.65
CA ASP A 31 -25.30 -21.38 -0.85
C ASP A 31 -26.83 -21.48 -0.95
N ASP A 32 -27.55 -20.76 -0.09
CA ASP A 32 -29.00 -20.79 0.05
C ASP A 32 -29.61 -19.41 -0.25
N SER A 33 -30.36 -19.32 -1.35
CA SER A 33 -30.96 -18.06 -1.79
C SER A 33 -31.97 -17.47 -0.80
N THR A 34 -32.51 -18.29 0.12
CA THR A 34 -33.44 -17.80 1.16
C THR A 34 -32.75 -16.87 2.16
N GLU A 35 -31.45 -17.05 2.39
CA GLU A 35 -30.66 -16.21 3.30
C GLU A 35 -30.37 -14.82 2.73
N LYS A 36 -30.62 -14.59 1.43
CA LYS A 36 -30.44 -13.27 0.81
C LYS A 36 -31.23 -12.19 1.55
N SER A 37 -32.40 -12.55 2.08
CA SER A 37 -33.29 -11.65 2.83
C SER A 37 -32.73 -11.20 4.18
N LEU A 38 -31.77 -11.94 4.76
CA LEU A 38 -31.16 -11.60 6.05
C LEU A 38 -30.18 -10.42 5.97
N TYR A 39 -29.69 -10.12 4.76
CA TYR A 39 -28.62 -9.15 4.51
C TYR A 39 -29.12 -8.01 3.61
N SER A 40 -30.43 -7.71 3.62
CA SER A 40 -31.04 -6.81 2.65
C SER A 40 -30.49 -5.38 2.71
N THR A 41 -30.15 -4.90 3.90
CA THR A 41 -29.53 -3.59 4.11
C THR A 41 -28.12 -3.54 3.53
N LEU A 42 -27.33 -4.62 3.69
CA LEU A 42 -25.99 -4.71 3.11
C LEU A 42 -26.04 -4.63 1.58
N TRP A 43 -26.97 -5.35 0.96
CA TRP A 43 -27.15 -5.30 -0.49
C TRP A 43 -27.55 -3.90 -0.95
N SER A 44 -28.51 -3.28 -0.27
CA SER A 44 -28.93 -1.90 -0.56
C SER A 44 -27.78 -0.89 -0.40
N ASP A 45 -26.91 -1.07 0.59
CA ASP A 45 -25.76 -0.19 0.82
C ASP A 45 -24.64 -0.38 -0.23
N LEU A 46 -24.48 -1.59 -0.77
CA LEU A 46 -23.58 -1.87 -1.88
C LEU A 46 -24.13 -1.34 -3.20
N GLU A 47 -25.39 -1.65 -3.54
CA GLU A 47 -26.06 -1.13 -4.73
C GLU A 47 -26.14 0.40 -4.70
N GLY A 48 -26.41 1.00 -3.53
CA GLY A 48 -26.41 2.44 -3.32
C GLY A 48 -25.05 3.11 -3.54
N ARG A 49 -23.95 2.34 -3.46
CA ARG A 49 -22.59 2.77 -3.83
C ARG A 49 -22.20 2.39 -5.26
N GLY A 50 -23.15 1.90 -6.07
CA GLY A 50 -22.94 1.63 -7.49
C GLY A 50 -22.30 0.28 -7.81
N TYR A 51 -22.38 -0.71 -6.93
CA TYR A 51 -21.97 -2.08 -7.25
C TYR A 51 -23.07 -2.85 -8.01
N ASP A 52 -22.66 -3.62 -9.01
CA ASP A 52 -23.52 -4.53 -9.75
C ASP A 52 -23.43 -5.92 -9.11
N LEU A 53 -24.44 -6.27 -8.30
CA LEU A 53 -24.45 -7.52 -7.53
C LEU A 53 -24.95 -8.70 -8.37
N ALA A 54 -24.08 -9.70 -8.56
CA ALA A 54 -24.43 -11.00 -9.12
C ALA A 54 -24.48 -12.04 -7.99
N PHE A 55 -25.61 -12.73 -7.82
CA PHE A 55 -25.78 -13.75 -6.79
C PHE A 55 -25.70 -15.14 -7.41
N GLU A 56 -24.77 -15.96 -6.94
CA GLU A 56 -24.59 -17.32 -7.44
C GLU A 56 -24.39 -18.31 -6.29
N SER A 57 -24.85 -19.55 -6.50
CA SER A 57 -24.57 -20.65 -5.58
C SER A 57 -23.18 -21.23 -5.86
N PRO A 58 -22.41 -21.65 -4.84
CA PRO A 58 -21.15 -22.38 -5.04
C PRO A 58 -21.31 -23.65 -5.89
N LYS A 59 -22.51 -24.22 -5.93
CA LYS A 59 -22.85 -25.45 -6.67
C LYS A 59 -23.31 -25.19 -8.11
N SER A 60 -23.39 -23.93 -8.53
CA SER A 60 -23.88 -23.53 -9.85
C SER A 60 -22.83 -23.85 -10.92
N ASP A 61 -23.23 -24.56 -11.98
CA ASP A 61 -22.34 -24.88 -13.11
C ASP A 61 -22.02 -23.64 -13.95
N SER A 62 -22.84 -22.59 -13.90
CA SER A 62 -22.62 -21.32 -14.60
C SER A 62 -21.64 -20.39 -13.89
N LEU A 63 -21.30 -20.67 -12.62
CA LEU A 63 -20.39 -19.85 -11.84
C LEU A 63 -18.98 -19.95 -12.42
N SER A 64 -18.41 -18.84 -12.89
CA SER A 64 -16.99 -18.76 -13.23
C SER A 64 -16.42 -17.40 -12.84
N LEU A 65 -15.26 -17.40 -12.18
CA LEU A 65 -14.51 -16.17 -11.86
C LEU A 65 -13.86 -15.56 -13.11
N PHE A 66 -13.67 -16.36 -14.16
CA PHE A 66 -13.01 -15.96 -15.39
C PHE A 66 -13.87 -16.23 -16.62
N GLN A 67 -13.85 -15.31 -17.58
CA GLN A 67 -14.42 -15.48 -18.91
C GLN A 67 -13.34 -15.16 -19.93
N HIS A 68 -13.03 -16.11 -20.82
CA HIS A 68 -11.98 -15.98 -21.83
C HIS A 68 -10.60 -15.56 -21.28
N GLY A 69 -10.28 -15.95 -20.04
CA GLY A 69 -9.00 -15.62 -19.39
C GLY A 69 -8.99 -14.28 -18.64
N GLU A 70 -10.04 -13.47 -18.75
CA GLU A 70 -10.21 -12.21 -18.03
C GLU A 70 -11.14 -12.37 -16.82
N ARG A 71 -11.02 -11.49 -15.83
CA ARG A 71 -11.89 -11.50 -14.66
C ARG A 71 -13.33 -11.16 -15.05
N ALA A 72 -14.26 -12.07 -14.74
CA ALA A 72 -15.68 -11.86 -14.95
C ALA A 72 -16.26 -10.85 -13.95
N TYR A 73 -15.66 -10.75 -12.78
CA TYR A 73 -16.04 -9.88 -11.68
C TYR A 73 -14.84 -9.10 -11.16
N ASP A 74 -15.07 -7.92 -10.60
CA ASP A 74 -14.01 -7.09 -10.03
C ASP A 74 -13.77 -7.45 -8.56
N HIS A 75 -14.85 -7.81 -7.88
CA HIS A 75 -14.87 -8.14 -6.46
C HIS A 75 -15.64 -9.44 -6.19
N LEU A 76 -15.29 -10.10 -5.08
CA LEU A 76 -15.88 -11.36 -4.65
C LEU A 76 -16.24 -11.29 -3.16
N LEU A 77 -17.49 -11.59 -2.82
CA LEU A 77 -17.96 -11.75 -1.45
C LEU A 77 -18.42 -13.19 -1.24
N ILE A 78 -17.71 -13.94 -0.41
CA ILE A 78 -17.99 -15.35 -0.12
C ILE A 78 -18.62 -15.45 1.26
N LEU A 79 -19.88 -15.90 1.32
CA LEU A 79 -20.53 -16.25 2.58
C LEU A 79 -20.23 -17.71 2.95
N PRO A 80 -20.28 -18.08 4.25
CA PRO A 80 -19.99 -19.44 4.68
C PRO A 80 -20.92 -20.46 3.99
N PRO A 81 -20.37 -21.48 3.30
CA PRO A 81 -21.22 -22.51 2.71
C PRO A 81 -21.81 -23.41 3.81
N LYS A 82 -23.06 -23.85 3.65
CA LYS A 82 -23.63 -24.94 4.46
C LYS A 82 -23.09 -26.29 4.00
N SER A 83 -22.64 -26.36 2.74
CA SER A 83 -22.05 -27.54 2.14
C SER A 83 -20.58 -27.74 2.51
N LYS A 84 -20.05 -28.96 2.29
CA LYS A 84 -18.69 -29.36 2.67
C LYS A 84 -17.57 -28.62 1.91
N GLY A 85 -17.87 -27.75 0.95
CA GLY A 85 -16.90 -26.99 0.16
C GLY A 85 -17.55 -25.95 -0.75
N LEU A 86 -16.73 -25.19 -1.48
CA LEU A 86 -17.16 -24.07 -2.33
C LEU A 86 -17.45 -24.46 -3.79
N GLY A 87 -17.60 -25.76 -4.08
CA GLY A 87 -17.83 -26.26 -5.44
C GLY A 87 -16.56 -26.27 -6.32
N PRO A 88 -16.68 -26.71 -7.59
CA PRO A 88 -15.53 -26.93 -8.47
C PRO A 88 -14.93 -25.64 -9.04
N ASN A 89 -15.71 -24.55 -9.09
CA ASN A 89 -15.28 -23.29 -9.71
C ASN A 89 -14.61 -22.32 -8.72
N LEU A 90 -14.82 -22.51 -7.41
CA LEU A 90 -14.20 -21.72 -6.33
C LEU A 90 -13.18 -22.57 -5.55
N THR A 91 -12.26 -23.21 -6.27
CA THR A 91 -11.11 -23.87 -5.63
C THR A 91 -10.16 -22.83 -5.04
N PRO A 92 -9.37 -23.17 -4.01
CA PRO A 92 -8.36 -22.26 -3.47
C PRO A 92 -7.46 -21.66 -4.54
N LYS A 93 -7.04 -22.49 -5.51
CA LYS A 93 -6.24 -22.04 -6.65
C LYS A 93 -6.95 -20.96 -7.48
N ASN A 94 -8.20 -21.17 -7.89
CA ASN A 94 -8.93 -20.19 -8.71
C ASN A 94 -9.13 -18.86 -7.96
N ILE A 95 -9.33 -18.92 -6.64
CA ILE A 95 -9.49 -17.74 -5.78
C ILE A 95 -8.15 -16.97 -5.67
N LEU A 96 -7.03 -17.68 -5.54
CA LEU A 96 -5.70 -17.07 -5.56
C LEU A 96 -5.38 -16.46 -6.94
N ASP A 97 -5.67 -17.18 -8.03
CA ASP A 97 -5.52 -16.66 -9.40
C ASP A 97 -6.38 -15.39 -9.62
N PHE A 98 -7.54 -15.31 -8.95
CA PHE A 98 -8.40 -14.12 -8.98
C PHE A 98 -7.77 -12.94 -8.22
N LEU A 99 -7.20 -13.20 -7.05
CA LEU A 99 -6.45 -12.22 -6.25
C LEU A 99 -5.21 -11.71 -7.00
N ASP A 100 -4.45 -12.60 -7.65
CA ASP A 100 -3.25 -12.28 -8.44
C ASP A 100 -3.56 -11.41 -9.66
N LYS A 101 -4.80 -11.47 -10.17
CA LYS A 101 -5.29 -10.59 -11.25
C LYS A 101 -5.97 -9.32 -10.72
N ASP A 102 -5.65 -8.89 -9.50
CA ASP A 102 -6.17 -7.71 -8.82
C ASP A 102 -7.66 -7.77 -8.46
N GLY A 103 -8.22 -8.97 -8.32
CA GLY A 103 -9.54 -9.17 -7.73
C GLY A 103 -9.52 -8.97 -6.21
N ASN A 104 -10.53 -8.28 -5.67
CA ASN A 104 -10.63 -8.10 -4.22
C ASN A 104 -11.68 -9.02 -3.60
N ILE A 105 -11.42 -9.51 -2.39
CA ILE A 105 -12.18 -10.61 -1.80
C ILE A 105 -12.55 -10.28 -0.36
N ILE A 106 -13.83 -10.46 -0.03
CA ILE A 106 -14.28 -10.60 1.36
C ILE A 106 -14.72 -12.04 1.55
N LEU A 107 -14.11 -12.74 2.52
CA LEU A 107 -14.57 -14.05 2.97
C LEU A 107 -15.15 -13.90 4.37
N ALA A 108 -16.43 -14.17 4.50
CA ALA A 108 -17.08 -14.26 5.80
C ALA A 108 -17.02 -15.71 6.30
N LEU A 109 -16.76 -15.85 7.60
CA LEU A 109 -16.77 -17.10 8.35
C LEU A 109 -17.94 -17.07 9.35
N SER A 110 -18.26 -18.22 9.93
CA SER A 110 -19.27 -18.29 10.98
C SER A 110 -18.98 -19.45 11.92
N GLY A 111 -19.06 -19.21 13.21
CA GLY A 111 -19.04 -20.24 14.25
C GLY A 111 -20.35 -21.04 14.36
N ARG A 112 -21.39 -20.68 13.58
CA ARG A 112 -22.67 -21.41 13.56
C ARG A 112 -22.55 -22.80 12.90
N ALA A 113 -21.65 -22.93 11.93
CA ALA A 113 -21.45 -24.14 11.15
C ALA A 113 -19.95 -24.49 11.07
N SER A 114 -19.66 -25.76 10.77
CA SER A 114 -18.28 -26.21 10.60
C SER A 114 -17.66 -25.57 9.36
N THR A 115 -16.50 -24.93 9.52
CA THR A 115 -15.77 -24.35 8.39
C THR A 115 -15.31 -25.45 7.42
N SER A 116 -15.54 -25.25 6.12
CA SER A 116 -15.15 -26.22 5.10
C SER A 116 -13.63 -26.37 4.99
N SER A 117 -13.15 -27.57 4.66
CA SER A 117 -11.71 -27.79 4.48
C SER A 117 -11.12 -26.99 3.32
N ALA A 118 -11.91 -26.69 2.29
CA ALA A 118 -11.49 -25.85 1.17
C ALA A 118 -11.19 -24.41 1.62
N VAL A 119 -12.03 -23.85 2.51
CA VAL A 119 -11.79 -22.54 3.13
C VAL A 119 -10.55 -22.57 4.02
N SER A 120 -10.39 -23.60 4.87
CA SER A 120 -9.18 -23.75 5.68
C SER A 120 -7.91 -23.83 4.81
N SER A 121 -7.94 -24.60 3.73
CA SER A 121 -6.80 -24.69 2.80
C SER A 121 -6.51 -23.36 2.10
N LEU A 122 -7.52 -22.61 1.68
CA LEU A 122 -7.33 -21.27 1.09
C LEU A 122 -6.66 -20.31 2.08
N LEU A 123 -7.09 -20.31 3.34
CA LEU A 123 -6.54 -19.42 4.35
C LEU A 123 -5.09 -19.75 4.70
N LEU A 124 -4.71 -21.04 4.68
CA LEU A 124 -3.33 -21.47 4.86
C LEU A 124 -2.38 -20.93 3.76
N GLU A 125 -2.86 -20.80 2.52
CA GLU A 125 -2.07 -20.22 1.42
C GLU A 125 -1.72 -18.73 1.63
N VAL A 126 -2.49 -18.03 2.48
CA VAL A 126 -2.27 -16.63 2.85
C VAL A 126 -1.76 -16.45 4.30
N ASP A 127 -1.26 -17.52 4.92
CA ASP A 127 -0.72 -17.54 6.30
C ASP A 127 -1.73 -17.12 7.39
N ILE A 128 -3.00 -17.48 7.19
CA ILE A 128 -4.08 -17.32 8.17
C ILE A 128 -4.52 -18.72 8.63
N HIS A 129 -4.48 -18.96 9.93
CA HIS A 129 -4.76 -20.25 10.54
C HIS A 129 -6.10 -20.19 11.27
N LEU A 130 -6.97 -21.16 10.99
CA LEU A 130 -8.19 -21.37 11.77
C LEU A 130 -7.90 -22.37 12.90
N ALA A 131 -8.74 -22.39 13.92
CA ALA A 131 -8.67 -23.43 14.96
C ALA A 131 -8.79 -24.83 14.35
N ASN A 132 -8.13 -25.83 14.96
CA ASN A 132 -8.23 -27.21 14.48
C ASN A 132 -9.68 -27.73 14.57
N ASP A 133 -10.41 -27.31 15.61
CA ASP A 133 -11.85 -27.48 15.65
C ASP A 133 -12.54 -26.46 14.74
N ARG A 134 -13.10 -26.99 13.65
CA ARG A 134 -13.81 -26.23 12.62
C ARG A 134 -15.13 -25.61 13.10
N SER A 135 -15.62 -25.98 14.27
CA SER A 135 -16.83 -25.42 14.89
C SER A 135 -16.51 -24.59 16.14
N ALA A 136 -15.23 -24.29 16.39
CA ALA A 136 -14.84 -23.42 17.48
C ALA A 136 -15.40 -22.00 17.31
N VAL A 137 -15.69 -21.37 18.45
CA VAL A 137 -16.22 -20.03 18.56
C VAL A 137 -15.39 -19.25 19.57
N VAL A 138 -15.16 -17.97 19.31
CA VAL A 138 -14.55 -17.07 20.28
C VAL A 138 -15.59 -16.65 21.31
N VAL A 139 -15.27 -16.88 22.59
CA VAL A 139 -16.14 -16.56 23.72
C VAL A 139 -15.40 -15.64 24.69
N ASP A 140 -16.14 -14.72 25.30
CA ASP A 140 -15.63 -13.80 26.30
C ASP A 140 -16.67 -13.56 27.39
N HIS A 141 -16.31 -13.81 28.65
CA HIS A 141 -17.20 -13.63 29.80
C HIS A 141 -17.28 -12.19 30.32
N PHE A 142 -16.53 -11.26 29.72
CA PHE A 142 -16.49 -9.86 30.14
C PHE A 142 -17.05 -8.92 29.07
N ASN A 143 -16.75 -9.19 27.79
CA ASN A 143 -17.13 -8.34 26.66
C ASN A 143 -18.18 -9.01 25.76
N TYR A 144 -19.32 -9.40 26.34
CA TYR A 144 -20.41 -10.03 25.60
C TYR A 144 -21.74 -9.29 25.74
N ASP A 145 -22.70 -9.60 24.85
CA ASP A 145 -24.05 -9.07 24.93
C ASP A 145 -24.91 -9.83 25.94
N THR A 146 -25.25 -9.14 27.03
CA THR A 146 -26.12 -9.68 28.09
C THR A 146 -27.59 -9.83 27.68
N VAL A 147 -27.99 -9.27 26.53
CA VAL A 147 -29.37 -9.37 26.03
C VAL A 147 -29.57 -10.61 25.17
N SER A 148 -28.72 -10.79 24.14
CA SER A 148 -28.85 -11.89 23.18
C SER A 148 -28.06 -13.15 23.55
N ALA A 149 -27.00 -13.02 24.37
CA ALA A 149 -26.07 -14.11 24.68
C ALA A 149 -25.83 -14.28 26.19
N ALA A 150 -26.87 -14.14 27.01
CA ALA A 150 -26.79 -14.16 28.47
C ALA A 150 -26.17 -15.44 29.07
N GLU A 151 -26.32 -16.59 28.39
CA GLU A 151 -25.84 -17.89 28.89
C GLU A 151 -24.56 -18.36 28.17
N LYS A 152 -24.50 -18.18 26.85
CA LYS A 152 -23.44 -18.74 26.00
C LYS A 152 -22.25 -17.81 25.81
N HIS A 153 -22.44 -16.50 26.03
CA HIS A 153 -21.42 -15.46 25.86
C HIS A 153 -20.72 -15.48 24.47
N ASP A 154 -21.43 -15.95 23.45
CA ASP A 154 -20.95 -16.15 22.08
C ASP A 154 -21.20 -14.95 21.17
N VAL A 155 -21.62 -13.81 21.72
CA VAL A 155 -21.79 -12.54 21.00
C VAL A 155 -20.84 -11.52 21.60
N LEU A 156 -19.73 -11.28 20.92
CA LEU A 156 -18.70 -10.34 21.38
C LEU A 156 -19.14 -8.91 21.13
N LEU A 157 -18.94 -8.04 22.12
CA LEU A 157 -19.18 -6.61 22.04
C LEU A 157 -17.85 -5.88 22.11
N LEU A 158 -17.40 -5.35 20.97
CA LEU A 158 -16.09 -4.72 20.85
C LEU A 158 -16.22 -3.28 20.41
N ASN A 159 -15.32 -2.43 20.90
CA ASN A 159 -15.21 -1.08 20.36
C ASN A 159 -14.64 -1.15 18.93
N ARG A 160 -14.92 -0.11 18.13
CA ARG A 160 -14.26 0.00 16.83
C ARG A 160 -12.74 0.09 17.01
N PRO A 161 -11.96 -0.54 16.11
CA PRO A 161 -10.52 -0.58 16.23
C PRO A 161 -9.90 0.78 15.91
N GLY A 162 -8.91 1.19 16.71
CA GLY A 162 -8.04 2.32 16.37
C GLY A 162 -7.01 1.94 15.28
N PRO A 163 -6.06 2.84 14.96
CA PRO A 163 -4.99 2.52 14.03
C PRO A 163 -4.06 1.45 14.62
N LEU A 164 -3.54 0.56 13.77
CA LEU A 164 -2.62 -0.52 14.18
C LEU A 164 -1.32 0.03 14.80
N ARG A 165 -0.91 1.23 14.38
CA ARG A 165 0.25 1.99 14.87
C ARG A 165 -0.13 3.47 14.96
N SER A 166 0.48 4.23 15.87
CA SER A 166 0.07 5.62 16.13
C SER A 166 0.32 6.61 14.98
N ASP A 167 1.19 6.25 14.04
CA ASP A 167 1.64 7.05 12.89
C ASP A 167 0.95 6.63 11.58
N ILE A 168 -0.06 5.75 11.60
CA ILE A 168 -0.80 5.37 10.38
C ILE A 168 -2.24 5.87 10.41
N LYS A 169 -2.81 6.09 9.23
CA LYS A 169 -4.21 6.49 9.07
C LYS A 169 -5.15 5.39 9.57
N ALA A 170 -6.16 5.77 10.35
CA ALA A 170 -7.12 4.85 10.93
C ALA A 170 -8.35 4.66 10.02
N PHE A 171 -8.32 3.65 9.15
CA PHE A 171 -9.41 3.39 8.19
C PHE A 171 -10.68 2.79 8.80
N PHE A 172 -10.55 2.15 9.96
CA PHE A 172 -11.63 1.39 10.62
C PHE A 172 -12.06 1.99 11.96
N ASP A 173 -11.60 3.21 12.25
CA ASP A 173 -11.84 3.89 13.52
C ASP A 173 -13.24 4.51 13.62
N GLY A 174 -13.65 4.76 14.86
CA GLY A 174 -14.68 5.71 15.25
C GLY A 174 -15.44 5.28 16.50
N GLU A 175 -16.51 6.00 16.82
CA GLU A 175 -17.31 5.75 18.02
C GLU A 175 -18.32 4.60 17.88
N GLY A 176 -18.62 3.92 18.99
CA GLY A 176 -19.66 2.90 19.06
C GLY A 176 -19.15 1.47 19.21
N VAL A 177 -20.09 0.57 19.48
CA VAL A 177 -19.82 -0.85 19.78
C VAL A 177 -20.26 -1.71 18.61
N ILE A 178 -19.41 -2.64 18.19
CA ILE A 178 -19.67 -3.66 17.18
C ILE A 178 -20.09 -4.93 17.90
N ALA A 179 -21.20 -5.52 17.45
CA ALA A 179 -21.65 -6.83 17.89
C ALA A 179 -21.22 -7.90 16.88
N LEU A 180 -20.51 -8.92 17.35
CA LEU A 180 -19.93 -9.97 16.52
C LEU A 180 -20.42 -11.33 17.03
N PRO A 181 -21.53 -11.85 16.49
CA PRO A 181 -22.10 -13.12 16.90
C PRO A 181 -21.29 -14.31 16.38
N ARG A 182 -21.05 -15.31 17.23
CA ARG A 182 -20.44 -16.60 16.89
C ARG A 182 -19.22 -16.45 15.98
N VAL A 183 -18.24 -15.71 16.47
CA VAL A 183 -17.01 -15.47 15.71
C VAL A 183 -16.22 -16.76 15.56
N ALA A 184 -15.92 -17.14 14.32
CA ALA A 184 -14.95 -18.17 14.02
C ALA A 184 -13.53 -17.65 14.37
N PRO A 185 -12.76 -18.39 15.19
CA PRO A 185 -11.43 -17.95 15.60
C PRO A 185 -10.44 -17.99 14.43
N GLN A 186 -9.65 -16.95 14.29
CA GLN A 186 -8.51 -16.92 13.37
C GLN A 186 -7.24 -16.47 14.11
N THR A 187 -6.12 -17.03 13.71
CA THR A 187 -4.78 -16.60 14.14
C THR A 187 -3.95 -16.27 12.91
N LEU A 188 -3.06 -15.30 13.06
CA LEU A 188 -2.21 -14.84 11.96
C LEU A 188 -0.83 -15.46 12.12
N GLY A 189 -0.27 -15.94 11.02
CA GLY A 189 1.12 -16.38 11.02
C GLY A 189 2.08 -15.21 11.21
N ASN A 190 3.25 -15.52 11.77
CA ASN A 190 4.30 -14.53 12.03
C ASN A 190 5.29 -14.38 10.86
N THR A 191 5.12 -15.16 9.79
CA THR A 191 6.11 -15.24 8.70
C THR A 191 5.81 -14.22 7.61
N SER A 192 4.54 -14.03 7.28
CA SER A 192 4.13 -13.12 6.21
C SER A 192 3.95 -11.68 6.70
N PRO A 193 4.67 -10.68 6.13
CA PRO A 193 4.44 -9.27 6.44
C PRO A 193 3.20 -8.70 5.72
N LEU A 194 2.49 -9.52 4.93
CA LEU A 194 1.37 -9.10 4.08
C LEU A 194 0.02 -9.19 4.79
N VAL A 195 -0.03 -9.80 5.98
CA VAL A 195 -1.24 -10.00 6.76
C VAL A 195 -1.26 -9.03 7.93
N SER A 196 -2.41 -8.44 8.21
CA SER A 196 -2.59 -7.49 9.31
C SER A 196 -3.96 -7.67 9.96
N PRO A 197 -4.05 -7.66 11.31
CA PRO A 197 -5.32 -7.71 12.00
C PRO A 197 -6.02 -6.35 11.91
N ILE A 198 -7.30 -6.35 11.55
CA ILE A 198 -8.17 -5.17 11.63
C ILE A 198 -8.79 -5.07 13.02
N LEU A 199 -9.33 -6.18 13.53
CA LEU A 199 -9.98 -6.25 14.83
C LEU A 199 -9.52 -7.52 15.56
N ARG A 200 -8.98 -7.36 16.76
CA ARG A 200 -8.53 -8.46 17.62
C ARG A 200 -9.56 -8.74 18.71
N ALA A 201 -9.54 -9.97 19.22
CA ALA A 201 -10.30 -10.31 20.41
C ALA A 201 -9.69 -9.65 21.67
N PRO A 202 -10.51 -9.35 22.69
CA PRO A 202 -10.03 -8.90 23.98
C PRO A 202 -9.09 -9.90 24.64
N GLU A 203 -8.23 -9.44 25.56
CA GLU A 203 -7.30 -10.29 26.32
C GLU A 203 -8.00 -11.38 27.15
N THR A 204 -9.28 -11.20 27.47
CA THR A 204 -10.11 -12.12 28.24
C THR A 204 -10.82 -13.19 27.39
N ALA A 205 -10.72 -13.11 26.06
CA ALA A 205 -11.41 -14.02 25.16
C ALA A 205 -10.61 -15.31 24.92
N TYR A 206 -11.29 -16.41 24.60
CA TYR A 206 -10.65 -17.65 24.17
C TYR A 206 -11.52 -18.39 23.14
N ALA A 207 -10.88 -19.25 22.35
CA ALA A 207 -11.57 -20.06 21.36
C ALA A 207 -11.88 -21.44 21.92
N TYR A 208 -13.13 -21.89 21.82
CA TYR A 208 -13.51 -23.28 22.12
C TYR A 208 -14.80 -23.66 21.40
N ASN A 209 -15.15 -24.95 21.37
CA ASN A 209 -16.41 -25.41 20.81
C ASN A 209 -17.50 -25.51 21.88
N PRO A 210 -18.60 -24.71 21.79
CA PRO A 210 -19.68 -24.73 22.77
C PRO A 210 -20.46 -26.05 22.89
N LYS A 211 -20.26 -27.00 21.98
CA LYS A 211 -20.89 -28.33 22.02
C LYS A 211 -20.10 -29.35 22.82
N GLU A 212 -18.84 -29.04 23.13
CA GLU A 212 -17.96 -29.91 23.90
C GLU A 212 -17.93 -29.47 25.37
N GLU A 213 -17.41 -30.33 26.25
CA GLU A 213 -17.16 -29.94 27.64
C GLU A 213 -16.15 -28.79 27.68
N MET A 214 -16.21 -27.98 28.75
CA MET A 214 -15.26 -26.87 28.92
C MET A 214 -13.83 -27.40 28.77
N PRO A 215 -13.04 -26.89 27.81
CA PRO A 215 -11.71 -27.38 27.57
C PRO A 215 -10.82 -27.13 28.80
N SER A 216 -9.85 -28.01 29.02
CA SER A 216 -8.79 -27.70 29.98
C SER A 216 -7.93 -26.56 29.42
N ALA A 217 -7.20 -25.85 30.29
CA ALA A 217 -6.35 -24.74 29.86
C ALA A 217 -5.30 -25.16 28.81
N ASP A 218 -4.88 -26.43 28.84
CA ASP A 218 -3.88 -27.00 27.93
C ASP A 218 -4.46 -27.31 26.53
N ASP A 219 -5.79 -27.42 26.41
CA ASP A 219 -6.48 -27.73 25.14
C ASP A 219 -6.83 -26.47 24.33
N ILE A 220 -6.68 -25.28 24.91
CA ILE A 220 -7.02 -24.02 24.25
C ILE A 220 -5.85 -23.56 23.37
N GLU A 221 -6.04 -23.65 22.05
CA GLU A 221 -5.00 -23.33 21.07
C GLU A 221 -4.60 -21.85 21.06
N ALA A 222 -5.58 -20.95 21.23
CA ALA A 222 -5.38 -19.51 21.13
C ALA A 222 -6.33 -18.74 22.07
N THR A 223 -5.76 -17.73 22.73
CA THR A 223 -6.37 -16.89 23.76
C THR A 223 -6.01 -15.42 23.60
N GLY A 224 -6.89 -14.54 24.08
CA GLY A 224 -6.64 -13.12 24.16
C GLY A 224 -6.41 -12.46 22.81
N SER A 225 -5.52 -11.47 22.79
CA SER A 225 -5.21 -10.64 21.61
C SER A 225 -4.46 -11.37 20.48
N GLN A 226 -4.15 -12.65 20.63
CA GLN A 226 -3.61 -13.46 19.54
C GLN A 226 -4.72 -13.92 18.58
N LEU A 227 -5.96 -13.98 19.07
CA LEU A 227 -7.15 -14.20 18.25
C LEU A 227 -7.48 -12.93 17.49
N SER A 228 -7.56 -13.05 16.17
CA SER A 228 -8.10 -12.02 15.31
C SER A 228 -9.57 -12.34 15.02
N ILE A 229 -10.38 -11.30 14.80
CA ILE A 229 -11.80 -11.42 14.46
C ILE A 229 -12.05 -10.91 13.05
N VAL A 230 -11.36 -9.82 12.69
CA VAL A 230 -11.28 -9.35 11.32
C VAL A 230 -9.81 -9.22 10.95
N SER A 231 -9.43 -9.83 9.83
CA SER A 231 -8.07 -9.84 9.32
C SER A 231 -8.07 -9.39 7.87
N ALA A 232 -6.96 -8.79 7.44
CA ALA A 232 -6.74 -8.41 6.07
C ALA A 232 -5.39 -8.92 5.58
N MET A 233 -5.35 -9.35 4.33
CA MET A 233 -4.15 -9.61 3.58
C MET A 233 -4.11 -8.66 2.38
N GLN A 234 -2.95 -8.08 2.14
CA GLN A 234 -2.69 -7.25 0.98
C GLN A 234 -1.56 -7.87 0.15
N SER A 235 -1.87 -8.22 -1.10
CA SER A 235 -0.89 -8.81 -2.01
C SER A 235 0.21 -7.80 -2.38
N ARG A 236 1.26 -8.27 -3.05
CA ARG A 236 2.31 -7.39 -3.58
C ARG A 236 1.79 -6.43 -4.66
N SER A 237 0.76 -6.83 -5.42
CA SER A 237 0.03 -5.96 -6.36
C SER A 237 -1.01 -5.06 -5.67
N SER A 238 -1.11 -5.13 -4.34
CA SER A 238 -2.13 -4.45 -3.54
C SER A 238 -3.57 -4.90 -3.82
N ALA A 239 -3.77 -6.14 -4.27
CA ALA A 239 -5.07 -6.79 -4.19
C ALA A 239 -5.43 -7.06 -2.72
N ARG A 240 -6.71 -6.94 -2.36
CA ARG A 240 -7.16 -6.95 -0.96
C ARG A 240 -8.00 -8.18 -0.67
N PHE A 241 -7.64 -8.89 0.39
CA PHE A 241 -8.39 -10.03 0.89
C PHE A 241 -8.72 -9.82 2.37
N THR A 242 -10.00 -9.57 2.68
CA THR A 242 -10.50 -9.41 4.05
C THR A 242 -11.22 -10.67 4.51
N ILE A 243 -10.91 -11.11 5.72
CA ILE A 243 -11.57 -12.24 6.39
C ILE A 243 -12.37 -11.67 7.57
N LEU A 244 -13.67 -11.92 7.56
CA LEU A 244 -14.59 -11.54 8.62
C LEU A 244 -15.01 -12.80 9.38
N GLY A 245 -14.66 -12.89 10.67
CA GLY A 245 -14.94 -14.06 11.51
C GLY A 245 -16.43 -14.32 11.79
N SER A 246 -17.32 -13.37 11.50
CA SER A 246 -18.76 -13.47 11.76
C SER A 246 -19.59 -12.92 10.60
N VAL A 247 -20.18 -13.83 9.80
CA VAL A 247 -21.14 -13.45 8.75
C VAL A 247 -22.40 -12.85 9.37
N GLU A 248 -22.77 -13.29 10.57
CA GLU A 248 -23.97 -12.81 11.25
C GLU A 248 -23.90 -11.33 11.60
N ALA A 249 -22.71 -10.78 11.80
CA ALA A 249 -22.52 -9.35 12.00
C ALA A 249 -23.00 -8.50 10.81
N LEU A 250 -23.20 -9.12 9.64
CA LEU A 250 -23.74 -8.51 8.41
C LEU A 250 -25.27 -8.56 8.33
N GLU A 251 -25.96 -9.36 9.17
CA GLU A 251 -27.41 -9.51 9.13
C GLU A 251 -28.12 -8.20 9.56
N ASP A 252 -29.27 -7.89 8.97
CA ASP A 252 -30.06 -6.68 9.21
C ASP A 252 -30.41 -6.47 10.69
N GLN A 253 -30.60 -7.59 11.42
CA GLN A 253 -30.83 -7.60 12.86
C GLN A 253 -29.70 -6.89 13.62
N TRP A 254 -28.44 -7.11 13.24
CA TRP A 254 -27.28 -6.56 13.95
C TRP A 254 -26.93 -5.14 13.53
N PHE A 255 -27.46 -4.66 12.41
CA PHE A 255 -27.34 -3.25 12.01
C PHE A 255 -28.24 -2.31 12.81
N SER A 256 -29.34 -2.84 13.38
CA SER A 256 -30.31 -2.08 14.17
C SER A 256 -30.43 -2.56 15.62
N ALA A 257 -29.58 -3.51 16.02
CA ALA A 257 -29.59 -4.08 17.36
C ALA A 257 -29.24 -3.04 18.43
N THR A 258 -29.84 -3.22 19.61
CA THR A 258 -29.43 -2.54 20.83
C THR A 258 -28.82 -3.57 21.77
N VAL A 259 -27.55 -3.41 22.07
CA VAL A 259 -26.74 -4.35 22.84
C VAL A 259 -26.39 -3.79 24.22
N LYS A 260 -26.03 -4.66 25.16
CA LYS A 260 -25.65 -4.26 26.52
C LYS A 260 -24.49 -5.10 27.03
N THR A 261 -23.37 -4.43 27.30
CA THR A 261 -22.20 -5.03 27.98
C THR A 261 -22.48 -5.30 29.47
N VAL A 262 -21.65 -6.12 30.10
CA VAL A 262 -21.76 -6.43 31.54
C VAL A 262 -21.64 -5.15 32.37
N GLY A 263 -22.69 -4.81 33.11
CA GLY A 263 -22.74 -3.56 33.90
C GLY A 263 -22.87 -2.26 33.08
N GLY A 264 -22.95 -2.35 31.75
CA GLY A 264 -23.04 -1.20 30.85
C GLY A 264 -24.46 -0.70 30.58
N LYS A 265 -24.53 0.41 29.83
CA LYS A 265 -25.79 0.94 29.30
C LYS A 265 -26.17 0.23 28.00
N LYS A 266 -27.46 0.24 27.68
CA LYS A 266 -27.94 -0.19 26.36
C LYS A 266 -27.49 0.82 25.31
N THR A 267 -26.79 0.35 24.28
CA THR A 267 -26.28 1.18 23.19
C THR A 267 -26.64 0.57 21.84
N PRO A 268 -26.95 1.38 20.82
CA PRO A 268 -27.10 0.88 19.46
C PRO A 268 -25.76 0.36 18.93
N THR A 269 -25.81 -0.62 18.05
CA THR A 269 -24.62 -1.16 17.38
C THR A 269 -24.12 -0.22 16.28
N ALA A 270 -22.81 -0.24 16.05
CA ALA A 270 -22.15 0.46 14.95
C ALA A 270 -21.80 -0.47 13.77
N ASN A 271 -22.42 -1.66 13.70
CA ASN A 271 -22.10 -2.69 12.71
C ASN A 271 -22.20 -2.16 11.27
N ARG A 272 -23.27 -1.42 10.93
CA ARG A 272 -23.48 -0.91 9.57
C ARG A 272 -22.33 -0.01 9.11
N GLU A 273 -21.87 0.91 9.97
CA GLU A 273 -20.76 1.81 9.63
C GLU A 273 -19.43 1.05 9.55
N PHE A 274 -19.19 0.11 10.48
CA PHE A 274 -17.98 -0.73 10.43
C PHE A 274 -17.93 -1.60 9.18
N VAL A 275 -19.05 -2.21 8.78
CA VAL A 275 -19.16 -3.00 7.54
C VAL A 275 -18.98 -2.15 6.30
N LYS A 276 -19.49 -0.91 6.31
CA LYS A 276 -19.21 0.08 5.26
C LYS A 276 -17.71 0.37 5.16
N GLN A 277 -17.00 0.59 6.28
CA GLN A 277 -15.54 0.78 6.29
C GLN A 277 -14.80 -0.46 5.76
N LEU A 278 -15.19 -1.66 6.20
CA LEU A 278 -14.60 -2.93 5.73
C LEU A 278 -14.76 -3.14 4.23
N THR A 279 -15.97 -2.92 3.71
CA THR A 279 -16.26 -3.10 2.28
C THR A 279 -15.62 -1.99 1.45
N ALA A 280 -15.65 -0.73 1.89
CA ALA A 280 -14.99 0.39 1.23
C ALA A 280 -13.46 0.18 1.14
N TRP A 281 -12.83 -0.29 2.22
CA TRP A 281 -11.42 -0.65 2.17
C TRP A 281 -11.19 -1.85 1.26
N THR A 282 -11.91 -2.96 1.42
CA THR A 282 -11.62 -4.17 0.63
C THR A 282 -11.81 -3.93 -0.86
N PHE A 283 -12.87 -3.21 -1.25
CA PHE A 283 -13.19 -2.95 -2.65
C PHE A 283 -12.53 -1.68 -3.21
N LYS A 284 -11.45 -1.20 -2.58
CA LYS A 284 -10.61 -0.09 -3.09
C LYS A 284 -11.37 1.23 -3.32
N GLU A 285 -12.28 1.57 -2.41
CA GLU A 285 -12.88 2.92 -2.33
C GLU A 285 -12.04 3.86 -1.46
N THR A 286 -11.31 3.30 -0.47
CA THR A 286 -10.49 4.07 0.46
C THR A 286 -9.08 3.49 0.57
N GLY A 287 -8.10 4.30 0.98
CA GLY A 287 -6.72 3.84 1.23
C GLY A 287 -5.98 3.41 -0.04
N VAL A 288 -6.43 3.88 -1.21
CA VAL A 288 -5.74 3.64 -2.49
C VAL A 288 -4.83 4.82 -2.77
N LEU A 289 -3.54 4.57 -2.94
CA LEU A 289 -2.56 5.58 -3.32
C LEU A 289 -2.25 5.48 -4.81
N LYS A 290 -1.98 6.63 -5.41
CA LYS A 290 -1.50 6.76 -6.77
C LYS A 290 -0.35 7.75 -6.83
N VAL A 291 0.68 7.38 -7.56
CA VAL A 291 1.75 8.29 -7.96
C VAL A 291 1.35 8.91 -9.30
N ASN A 292 1.26 10.24 -9.35
CA ASN A 292 0.85 10.93 -10.58
C ASN A 292 2.04 11.25 -11.46
N ASN A 293 3.07 11.86 -10.88
CA ASN A 293 4.25 12.32 -11.59
C ASN A 293 5.49 12.20 -10.71
N ILE A 294 6.64 11.94 -11.34
CA ILE A 294 7.96 11.90 -10.72
C ILE A 294 8.88 12.75 -11.56
N GLU A 295 9.54 13.70 -10.92
CA GLU A 295 10.49 14.60 -11.58
C GLU A 295 11.80 14.64 -10.80
N HIS A 296 12.91 14.63 -11.52
CA HIS A 296 14.24 14.78 -10.95
C HIS A 296 15.15 15.50 -11.95
N HIS A 297 15.96 16.42 -11.47
CA HIS A 297 16.82 17.26 -12.31
C HIS A 297 17.95 17.88 -11.48
N LEU A 298 18.85 18.62 -12.12
CA LEU A 298 19.85 19.41 -11.41
C LEU A 298 19.18 20.56 -10.66
N ALA A 299 19.62 20.84 -9.43
CA ALA A 299 19.14 22.02 -8.71
C ALA A 299 19.77 23.26 -9.37
N THR A 300 18.93 24.10 -9.98
CA THR A 300 19.34 25.34 -10.63
C THR A 300 18.37 26.45 -10.26
N ASP A 301 18.87 27.68 -10.19
CA ASP A 301 18.04 28.86 -9.94
C ASP A 301 17.35 29.27 -11.26
N GLY A 302 16.06 28.94 -11.42
CA GLY A 302 15.26 29.36 -12.58
C GLY A 302 14.24 28.33 -13.06
N GLU A 303 13.53 28.66 -14.14
CA GLU A 303 12.68 27.70 -14.84
C GLU A 303 13.54 26.66 -15.56
N ILE A 304 13.11 25.41 -15.48
CA ILE A 304 13.83 24.26 -16.03
C ILE A 304 13.23 23.94 -17.38
N ALA A 305 14.08 23.88 -18.40
CA ALA A 305 13.65 23.47 -19.73
C ALA A 305 13.11 22.03 -19.68
N ALA A 306 12.05 21.73 -20.44
CA ALA A 306 11.49 20.39 -20.53
C ALA A 306 12.52 19.32 -20.96
N GLU A 307 13.59 19.76 -21.63
CA GLU A 307 14.71 18.93 -22.10
C GLU A 307 15.61 18.45 -20.95
N ASP A 308 15.68 19.23 -19.88
CA ASP A 308 16.55 18.99 -18.71
C ASP A 308 15.83 18.26 -17.56
N LEU A 309 14.53 17.98 -17.74
CA LEU A 309 13.72 17.18 -16.83
C LEU A 309 14.04 15.69 -16.98
N ASN A 310 14.22 15.00 -15.86
CA ASN A 310 14.51 13.57 -15.78
C ASN A 310 15.74 13.13 -16.62
N PRO A 311 16.91 13.76 -16.45
CA PRO A 311 18.10 13.40 -17.21
C PRO A 311 18.59 12.01 -16.79
N LYS A 312 19.11 11.26 -17.77
CA LYS A 312 19.63 9.90 -17.54
C LYS A 312 21.02 9.88 -16.90
N ILE A 313 21.75 10.99 -16.99
CA ILE A 313 23.15 11.09 -16.56
C ILE A 313 23.32 12.28 -15.63
N TYR A 314 23.78 11.99 -14.42
CA TYR A 314 24.26 12.94 -13.43
C TYR A 314 25.78 12.79 -13.30
N ARG A 315 26.41 13.73 -12.61
CA ARG A 315 27.80 13.62 -12.19
C ARG A 315 27.86 13.48 -10.67
N ILE A 316 28.96 12.93 -10.15
CA ILE A 316 29.29 12.99 -8.73
C ILE A 316 29.24 14.45 -8.23
N LYS A 317 28.78 14.64 -7.00
CA LYS A 317 28.67 15.95 -6.33
C LYS A 317 27.80 16.97 -7.06
N ASN A 318 26.85 16.53 -7.88
CA ASN A 318 25.83 17.42 -8.42
C ASN A 318 24.79 17.72 -7.35
N GLU A 319 24.36 18.97 -7.26
CA GLU A 319 23.13 19.29 -6.56
C GLU A 319 21.94 18.84 -7.41
N THR A 320 21.10 18.02 -6.82
CA THR A 320 19.99 17.34 -7.49
C THR A 320 18.71 17.58 -6.71
N PHE A 321 17.64 17.84 -7.43
CA PHE A 321 16.29 17.92 -6.92
C PHE A 321 15.51 16.70 -7.35
N PHE A 322 14.64 16.22 -6.46
CA PHE A 322 13.70 15.14 -6.72
C PHE A 322 12.33 15.52 -6.16
N SER A 323 11.27 15.25 -6.92
CA SER A 323 9.88 15.39 -6.50
C SER A 323 9.04 14.19 -6.93
N ILE A 324 8.02 13.91 -6.13
CA ILE A 324 6.99 12.91 -6.39
C ILE A 324 5.63 13.47 -6.00
N GLU A 325 4.65 13.35 -6.90
CA GLU A 325 3.27 13.76 -6.65
C GLU A 325 2.42 12.55 -6.26
N MET A 326 1.74 12.63 -5.11
CA MET A 326 0.92 11.55 -4.57
C MET A 326 -0.54 11.97 -4.35
N SER A 327 -1.45 11.08 -4.73
CA SER A 327 -2.89 11.19 -4.52
C SER A 327 -3.44 9.99 -3.75
N GLU A 328 -4.50 10.21 -2.99
CA GLU A 328 -5.29 9.19 -2.34
C GLU A 328 -6.70 9.16 -2.96
N TYR A 329 -7.25 7.97 -3.15
CA TYR A 329 -8.64 7.82 -3.55
C TYR A 329 -9.54 7.80 -2.32
N ASP A 330 -10.53 8.70 -2.31
CA ASP A 330 -11.52 8.85 -1.25
C ASP A 330 -12.91 8.74 -1.87
N TYR A 331 -13.46 7.52 -1.87
CA TYR A 331 -14.78 7.14 -2.35
C TYR A 331 -15.05 7.42 -3.84
N ASP A 332 -15.19 8.68 -4.24
CA ASP A 332 -15.58 9.05 -5.61
C ASP A 332 -14.50 9.83 -6.36
N LYS A 333 -13.47 10.30 -5.66
CA LYS A 333 -12.48 11.24 -6.22
C LYS A 333 -11.08 11.02 -5.69
N TRP A 334 -10.12 11.47 -6.49
CA TRP A 334 -8.73 11.59 -6.06
C TRP A 334 -8.54 12.88 -5.27
N VAL A 335 -8.03 12.75 -4.06
CA VAL A 335 -7.70 13.84 -3.15
C VAL A 335 -6.19 13.89 -2.89
N PRO A 336 -5.64 15.06 -2.56
CA PRO A 336 -4.23 15.18 -2.19
C PRO A 336 -3.89 14.27 -1.00
N PHE A 337 -2.86 13.43 -1.15
CA PHE A 337 -2.42 12.53 -0.07
C PHE A 337 -1.49 13.25 0.90
N GLU A 338 -1.94 13.42 2.15
CA GLU A 338 -1.16 13.98 3.25
C GLU A 338 -0.55 12.83 4.08
N VAL A 339 0.78 12.81 4.23
CA VAL A 339 1.46 11.83 5.08
C VAL A 339 1.03 12.03 6.54
N PRO A 340 0.57 10.97 7.24
CA PRO A 340 0.12 11.09 8.63
C PRO A 340 1.20 11.66 9.56
N ALA A 341 0.77 12.34 10.63
CA ALA A 341 1.69 12.89 11.62
C ALA A 341 2.51 11.78 12.31
N GLY A 342 3.83 11.91 12.27
CA GLY A 342 4.76 10.90 12.81
C GLY A 342 5.19 9.84 11.81
N ASP A 343 4.68 9.89 10.58
CA ASP A 343 5.18 9.10 9.45
C ASP A 343 6.02 9.95 8.51
N GLU A 344 6.86 9.30 7.70
CA GLU A 344 7.77 9.94 6.77
C GLU A 344 7.75 9.25 5.41
N LEU A 345 7.53 10.04 4.36
CA LEU A 345 7.78 9.62 2.99
C LEU A 345 9.26 9.84 2.67
N GLN A 346 9.96 8.80 2.22
CA GLN A 346 11.41 8.82 2.07
C GLN A 346 11.86 8.48 0.65
N LEU A 347 12.86 9.23 0.18
CA LEU A 347 13.66 8.94 -0.99
C LEU A 347 14.92 8.18 -0.58
N GLU A 348 15.16 7.04 -1.19
CA GLU A 348 16.44 6.34 -1.16
C GLU A 348 17.19 6.57 -2.46
N PHE A 349 18.39 7.16 -2.39
CA PHE A 349 19.31 7.20 -3.51
C PHE A 349 20.30 6.05 -3.37
N THR A 350 20.10 4.99 -4.16
CA THR A 350 20.70 3.67 -3.91
C THR A 350 21.39 3.09 -5.14
N MET A 351 22.40 2.24 -4.91
CA MET A 351 22.94 1.32 -5.92
C MET A 351 22.60 -0.12 -5.48
N LEU A 352 23.49 -0.77 -4.72
CA LEU A 352 23.23 -2.03 -4.01
C LEU A 352 22.67 -1.80 -2.60
N SER A 353 23.08 -0.69 -1.99
CA SER A 353 22.63 -0.23 -0.68
C SER A 353 22.35 1.28 -0.75
N PRO A 354 21.47 1.81 0.12
CA PRO A 354 21.14 3.22 0.11
C PRO A 354 22.34 4.06 0.55
N PHE A 355 22.78 4.98 -0.30
CA PHE A 355 23.81 5.98 0.03
C PHE A 355 23.18 7.17 0.76
N HIS A 356 22.00 7.58 0.31
CA HIS A 356 21.17 8.56 0.98
C HIS A 356 19.78 7.99 1.25
N ARG A 357 19.25 8.31 2.42
CA ARG A 357 17.83 8.16 2.77
C ARG A 357 17.37 9.50 3.30
N LEU A 358 16.46 10.14 2.58
CA LEU A 358 16.07 11.53 2.80
C LEU A 358 14.56 11.63 2.92
N ASN A 359 14.10 12.42 3.89
CA ASN A 359 12.67 12.68 4.05
C ASN A 359 12.23 13.69 2.99
N LEU A 360 11.16 13.36 2.29
CA LEU A 360 10.53 14.23 1.31
C LEU A 360 9.56 15.17 2.02
N GLN A 361 9.68 16.47 1.75
CA GLN A 361 8.86 17.50 2.38
C GLN A 361 7.77 17.96 1.41
N PRO A 362 6.55 18.27 1.89
CA PRO A 362 5.50 18.82 1.03
C PRO A 362 5.91 20.22 0.56
N THR A 363 6.03 20.41 -0.76
CA THR A 363 6.44 21.69 -1.36
C THR A 363 5.38 22.32 -2.24
N GLY A 364 4.42 21.53 -2.72
CA GLY A 364 3.33 22.00 -3.56
C GLY A 364 2.08 21.16 -3.40
N ARG A 365 0.95 21.71 -3.85
CA ARG A 365 -0.35 21.04 -3.83
C ARG A 365 -1.08 21.31 -5.14
N THR A 366 -1.56 20.25 -5.77
CA THR A 366 -2.47 20.31 -6.93
C THR A 366 -3.90 20.06 -6.45
N GLU A 367 -4.89 20.15 -7.34
CA GLU A 367 -6.29 19.86 -6.98
C GLU A 367 -6.46 18.42 -6.47
N THR A 368 -5.67 17.48 -7.01
CA THR A 368 -5.81 16.05 -6.77
C THR A 368 -4.63 15.44 -6.01
N GLY A 369 -3.49 16.13 -5.86
CA GLY A 369 -2.24 15.57 -5.34
C GLY A 369 -1.43 16.52 -4.44
N VAL A 370 -0.52 15.96 -3.65
CA VAL A 370 0.53 16.70 -2.93
C VAL A 370 1.88 16.37 -3.57
N ILE A 371 2.69 17.40 -3.80
CA ILE A 371 4.05 17.26 -4.33
C ILE A 371 5.00 17.23 -3.13
N TYR A 372 5.70 16.11 -2.99
CA TYR A 372 6.74 15.91 -2.00
C TYR A 372 8.10 15.98 -2.68
N SER A 373 9.03 16.77 -2.15
CA SER A 373 10.35 16.95 -2.76
C SER A 373 11.49 17.04 -1.76
N THR A 374 12.71 16.87 -2.28
CA THR A 374 13.96 17.07 -1.53
C THR A 374 15.06 17.51 -2.49
N GLN A 375 16.05 18.20 -1.94
CA GLN A 375 17.26 18.60 -2.66
C GLN A 375 18.46 18.03 -1.92
N PHE A 376 19.38 17.40 -2.65
CA PHE A 376 20.57 16.78 -2.09
C PHE A 376 21.73 16.76 -3.07
N VAL A 377 22.92 16.47 -2.56
CA VAL A 377 24.14 16.34 -3.37
C VAL A 377 24.38 14.87 -3.68
N THR A 378 24.60 14.52 -4.95
CA THR A 378 24.93 13.15 -5.34
C THR A 378 26.25 12.69 -4.69
N PRO A 379 26.37 11.40 -4.32
CA PRO A 379 27.54 10.89 -3.60
C PRO A 379 28.82 10.97 -4.44
N ASP A 380 29.96 10.90 -3.75
CA ASP A 380 31.30 10.84 -4.37
C ASP A 380 31.65 9.44 -4.89
N GLN A 381 30.65 8.73 -5.40
CA GLN A 381 30.79 7.42 -6.03
C GLN A 381 30.01 7.44 -7.33
N HIS A 382 30.69 7.03 -8.40
CA HIS A 382 30.08 6.90 -9.72
C HIS A 382 29.57 5.47 -9.93
N GLY A 383 28.58 5.31 -10.80
CA GLY A 383 27.91 4.04 -11.04
C GLY A 383 26.47 4.24 -11.49
N ILE A 384 25.70 3.16 -11.49
CA ILE A 384 24.26 3.20 -11.77
C ILE A 384 23.54 3.31 -10.42
N PHE A 385 22.87 4.44 -10.22
CA PHE A 385 22.05 4.70 -9.05
C PHE A 385 20.56 4.59 -9.40
N SER A 386 19.73 4.55 -8.37
CA SER A 386 18.29 4.63 -8.51
C SER A 386 17.74 5.61 -7.49
N PHE A 387 16.85 6.49 -7.95
CA PHE A 387 15.89 7.14 -7.07
C PHE A 387 14.84 6.10 -6.73
N ARG A 388 14.70 5.74 -5.46
CA ARG A 388 13.74 4.75 -5.01
C ARG A 388 12.84 5.34 -3.94
N VAL A 389 11.54 5.27 -4.14
CA VAL A 389 10.53 5.60 -3.13
C VAL A 389 9.79 4.31 -2.80
N ASN A 390 9.85 3.88 -1.54
CA ASN A 390 9.23 2.63 -1.08
C ASN A 390 8.34 2.91 0.12
N TYR A 391 7.07 3.24 -0.14
CA TYR A 391 6.09 3.58 0.86
C TYR A 391 5.06 2.46 0.99
N LYS A 392 5.23 1.65 2.05
CA LYS A 392 4.39 0.50 2.37
C LYS A 392 3.91 0.65 3.82
N ARG A 393 2.61 0.82 4.00
CA ARG A 393 1.95 0.96 5.30
C ARG A 393 0.73 0.05 5.34
N PRO A 394 0.39 -0.53 6.50
CA PRO A 394 -0.83 -1.32 6.64
C PRO A 394 -2.03 -0.55 6.12
N PHE A 395 -2.89 -1.24 5.36
CA PHE A 395 -4.13 -0.71 4.81
C PHE A 395 -3.99 0.39 3.73
N LEU A 396 -2.78 0.72 3.29
CA LEU A 396 -2.54 1.61 2.16
C LEU A 396 -1.99 0.83 0.96
N THR A 397 -2.35 1.23 -0.26
CA THR A 397 -1.71 0.68 -1.47
C THR A 397 -0.19 0.81 -1.37
N ASN A 398 0.52 -0.27 -1.69
CA ASN A 398 1.98 -0.28 -1.69
C ASN A 398 2.49 0.58 -2.86
N VAL A 399 3.30 1.59 -2.55
CA VAL A 399 3.98 2.42 -3.56
C VAL A 399 5.45 2.04 -3.58
N GLU A 400 5.92 1.54 -4.72
CA GLU A 400 7.32 1.23 -4.95
C GLU A 400 7.73 1.76 -6.33
N GLU A 401 8.42 2.89 -6.33
CA GLU A 401 8.91 3.57 -7.53
C GLU A 401 10.42 3.48 -7.58
N LYS A 402 10.98 3.18 -8.75
CA LYS A 402 12.42 3.02 -8.95
C LYS A 402 12.83 3.59 -10.31
N HIS A 403 13.56 4.70 -10.29
CA HIS A 403 14.07 5.38 -11.48
C HIS A 403 15.59 5.28 -11.54
N GLU A 404 16.10 4.57 -12.53
CA GLU A 404 17.54 4.33 -12.70
C GLU A 404 18.23 5.46 -13.47
N VAL A 405 19.36 5.91 -12.92
CA VAL A 405 20.19 6.98 -13.50
C VAL A 405 21.66 6.63 -13.40
N THR A 406 22.46 7.15 -14.31
CA THR A 406 23.92 6.99 -14.28
C THR A 406 24.54 8.19 -13.59
N VAL A 407 25.37 7.96 -12.58
CA VAL A 407 26.21 8.99 -11.97
C VAL A 407 27.62 8.78 -12.51
N ARG A 408 28.11 9.68 -13.36
CA ARG A 408 29.47 9.64 -13.92
C ARG A 408 30.48 10.40 -13.06
N HIS A 409 31.76 10.09 -13.24
CA HIS A 409 32.85 10.90 -12.69
C HIS A 409 32.99 12.24 -13.45
N PHE A 410 33.85 13.12 -12.94
CA PHE A 410 34.25 14.35 -13.65
C PHE A 410 34.86 14.02 -15.01
N ALA A 411 34.43 14.76 -16.04
CA ALA A 411 35.08 14.78 -17.32
C ALA A 411 36.41 15.57 -17.21
N HIS A 412 37.33 15.30 -18.13
CA HIS A 412 38.67 15.90 -18.13
C HIS A 412 38.69 17.44 -18.16
N ASP A 413 37.64 18.06 -18.65
CA ASP A 413 37.46 19.51 -18.81
C ASP A 413 36.71 20.19 -17.67
N GLU A 414 36.13 19.41 -16.75
CA GLU A 414 35.35 19.91 -15.61
C GLU A 414 36.18 20.16 -14.34
N TYR A 415 37.46 19.73 -14.34
CA TYR A 415 38.36 20.02 -13.22
C TYR A 415 38.76 21.50 -13.18
N PRO A 416 38.92 22.09 -11.99
CA PRO A 416 39.51 23.41 -11.85
C PRO A 416 40.85 23.48 -12.58
N ARG A 417 40.99 24.46 -13.48
CA ARG A 417 42.21 24.63 -14.28
C ARG A 417 43.36 25.13 -13.41
N SER A 418 44.59 24.94 -13.89
CA SER A 418 45.82 25.26 -13.15
C SER A 418 45.89 26.70 -12.61
N TRP A 419 45.27 27.66 -13.28
CA TRP A 419 45.22 29.07 -12.86
C TRP A 419 44.24 29.33 -11.69
N ALA A 420 43.22 28.50 -11.50
CA ALA A 420 42.29 28.59 -10.37
C ALA A 420 42.86 27.94 -9.09
N ILE A 421 43.89 27.09 -9.24
CA ILE A 421 44.52 26.39 -8.13
C ILE A 421 45.69 27.25 -7.62
N SER A 422 45.61 27.76 -6.39
CA SER A 422 46.65 28.62 -5.80
C SER A 422 48.06 28.00 -5.84
N GLY A 423 48.16 26.69 -5.58
CA GLY A 423 49.43 25.94 -5.69
C GLY A 423 49.96 25.76 -7.12
N GLY A 424 49.13 25.97 -8.15
CA GLY A 424 49.53 25.89 -9.56
C GLY A 424 50.37 27.07 -10.04
N TRP A 425 50.31 28.20 -9.33
CA TRP A 425 50.94 29.45 -9.76
C TRP A 425 52.46 29.40 -9.81
N VAL A 426 53.12 28.62 -8.94
CA VAL A 426 54.59 28.46 -8.95
C VAL A 426 55.06 27.84 -10.27
N TRP A 427 54.32 26.83 -10.76
CA TRP A 427 54.64 26.15 -12.01
C TRP A 427 54.36 27.03 -13.23
N ILE A 428 53.25 27.77 -13.20
CA ILE A 428 52.90 28.72 -14.26
C ILE A 428 53.97 29.82 -14.35
N ALA A 429 54.37 30.40 -13.21
CA ALA A 429 55.43 31.40 -13.15
C ALA A 429 56.78 30.84 -13.63
N GLY A 430 57.12 29.62 -13.23
CA GLY A 430 58.32 28.92 -13.69
C GLY A 430 58.36 28.74 -15.21
N LEU A 431 57.26 28.30 -15.82
CA LEU A 431 57.14 28.17 -17.28
C LEU A 431 57.38 29.51 -17.97
N TRP A 432 56.70 30.57 -17.52
CA TRP A 432 56.87 31.91 -18.08
C TRP A 432 58.27 32.47 -17.87
N SER A 433 58.93 32.15 -16.75
CA SER A 433 60.33 32.52 -16.52
C SER A 433 61.27 31.85 -17.52
N VAL A 434 61.05 30.57 -17.87
CA VAL A 434 61.86 29.88 -18.89
C VAL A 434 61.62 30.47 -20.27
N ILE A 435 60.36 30.75 -20.63
CA ILE A 435 60.02 31.38 -21.92
C ILE A 435 60.70 32.75 -22.03
N ALA A 436 60.58 33.60 -21.00
CA ALA A 436 61.19 34.92 -20.97
C ALA A 436 62.72 34.83 -21.00
N GLY A 437 63.31 33.91 -20.23
CA GLY A 437 64.76 33.67 -20.22
C GLY A 437 65.29 33.21 -21.58
N PHE A 438 64.56 32.31 -22.27
CA PHE A 438 64.92 31.85 -23.61
C PHE A 438 64.82 32.97 -24.64
N LEU A 439 63.76 33.77 -24.61
CA LEU A 439 63.63 34.94 -25.49
C LEU A 439 64.77 35.95 -25.26
N ALA A 440 65.09 36.25 -24.00
CA ALA A 440 66.22 37.11 -23.66
C ALA A 440 67.55 36.53 -24.16
N PHE A 441 67.77 35.22 -23.99
CA PHE A 441 68.94 34.53 -24.53
C PHE A 441 69.03 34.65 -26.04
N VAL A 442 67.94 34.43 -26.79
CA VAL A 442 67.92 34.55 -28.26
C VAL A 442 68.28 35.98 -28.69
N VAL A 443 67.74 37.00 -28.02
CA VAL A 443 68.08 38.41 -28.30
C VAL A 443 69.55 38.69 -28.03
N VAL A 444 70.07 38.30 -26.86
CA VAL A 444 71.49 38.52 -26.53
C VAL A 444 72.39 37.75 -27.49
N TRP A 445 72.06 36.50 -27.82
CA TRP A 445 72.83 35.66 -28.71
C TRP A 445 72.94 36.23 -30.13
N LEU A 446 71.84 36.77 -30.67
CA LEU A 446 71.82 37.33 -32.03
C LEU A 446 72.52 38.69 -32.13
N TYR A 447 72.47 39.52 -31.08
CA TYR A 447 72.97 40.91 -31.11
C TYR A 447 74.27 41.12 -30.33
N SER A 448 74.82 40.08 -29.67
CA SER A 448 76.13 40.16 -29.02
C SER A 448 77.24 40.08 -30.07
N ALA A 449 78.05 41.14 -30.16
CA ALA A 449 79.25 41.14 -31.00
C ALA A 449 80.26 40.09 -30.47
N PRO A 450 80.88 39.27 -31.35
CA PRO A 450 81.95 38.37 -30.93
C PRO A 450 83.15 39.16 -30.42
N VAL A 451 83.84 38.64 -29.42
CA VAL A 451 85.08 39.25 -28.92
C VAL A 451 86.09 39.24 -30.05
N ALA A 452 86.58 40.42 -30.45
CA ALA A 452 87.60 40.51 -31.49
C ALA A 452 88.87 39.77 -31.02
N ASP A 453 89.27 38.74 -31.77
CA ASP A 453 90.53 38.05 -31.54
C ASP A 453 91.68 39.06 -31.65
N LYS A 454 92.29 39.37 -30.50
CA LYS A 454 93.57 40.07 -30.49
C LYS A 454 94.61 39.10 -31.01
N ASN A 455 94.83 39.10 -32.33
CA ASN A 455 96.00 38.54 -32.96
C ASN A 455 97.24 39.02 -32.18
N LYS A 456 97.88 38.11 -31.44
CA LYS A 456 99.23 38.34 -30.89
C LYS A 456 100.13 38.58 -32.10
N LYS A 457 100.59 39.82 -32.28
CA LYS A 457 101.73 40.12 -33.15
C LYS A 457 102.95 39.40 -32.57
N THR A 458 103.32 38.27 -33.14
CA THR A 458 104.69 37.76 -33.03
C THR A 458 105.58 38.64 -33.90
N GLN A 459 106.58 39.23 -33.26
CA GLN A 459 107.71 39.95 -33.87
C GLN A 459 108.51 39.04 -34.79
#